data_AF-A0A9E3C0G6-F1
#
_entry.id   AF-A0A9E3C0G6-F1
#
_cell.length_a   1.000
_cell.length_b   1.000
_cell.length_c   1.000
_cell.angle_alpha   90.00
_cell.angle_beta   90.00
_cell.angle_gamma   90.00
#
_symmetry.space_group_name_H-M   'P 1'
#
loop_
_entity.id
_entity.type
_entity.pdbx_description
1 polymer ?
#
loop_
_entity_poly.entity_id
_entity_poly.type
_entity_poly.pdbx_seq_one_letter_code
_entity_poly.pdbx_strand_id
1 'polypeptide(L)'
;MDDKTAAWILGAGLLVVIFGVIIYLAVMALVLIVPTWRICNRAGYSGAISLLHLIPGVGTLIVFAILAFGTWPAGEATPPGTQTGAR
;
A
#
# COMPACT_ATOMS: atom_id res chain seq x y z
N MET A 1 15.46 -5.82 -44.29
CA MET A 1 15.35 -5.96 -42.83
C MET A 1 15.59 -7.42 -42.55
N ASP A 2 16.66 -7.72 -41.84
CA ASP A 2 17.10 -9.09 -41.62
C ASP A 2 16.06 -9.77 -40.72
N ASP A 3 15.72 -11.00 -41.02
CA ASP A 3 14.86 -11.86 -40.20
C ASP A 3 15.30 -11.88 -38.73
N LYS A 4 16.62 -11.87 -38.49
CA LYS A 4 17.21 -11.69 -37.16
C LYS A 4 16.88 -10.33 -36.53
N THR A 5 17.01 -9.22 -37.26
CA THR A 5 16.75 -7.87 -36.70
C THR A 5 15.28 -7.70 -36.33
N ALA A 6 14.35 -8.25 -37.12
CA ALA A 6 12.93 -8.25 -36.80
C ALA A 6 12.63 -9.05 -35.52
N ALA A 7 13.23 -10.23 -35.35
CA ALA A 7 13.07 -11.04 -34.14
C ALA A 7 13.60 -10.32 -32.88
N TRP A 8 14.75 -9.64 -32.99
CA TRP A 8 15.30 -8.84 -31.88
C TRP A 8 14.42 -7.65 -31.51
N ILE A 9 13.84 -6.95 -32.48
CA ILE A 9 12.96 -5.79 -32.22
C ILE A 9 11.68 -6.24 -31.52
N LEU A 10 11.07 -7.34 -31.98
CA LEU A 10 9.85 -7.88 -31.36
C LEU A 10 10.12 -8.41 -29.94
N GLY A 11 11.24 -9.11 -29.74
CA GLY A 11 11.65 -9.61 -28.42
C GLY A 11 12.00 -8.51 -27.43
N ALA A 12 12.77 -7.50 -27.87
CA ALA A 12 13.12 -6.35 -27.04
C ALA A 12 11.89 -5.48 -26.74
N GLY A 13 11.01 -5.27 -27.71
CA GLY A 13 9.75 -4.54 -27.53
C GLY A 13 8.84 -5.21 -26.50
N LEU A 14 8.67 -6.54 -26.57
CA LEU A 14 7.89 -7.29 -25.59
C LEU A 14 8.50 -7.18 -24.18
N LEU A 15 9.82 -7.30 -24.06
CA LEU A 15 10.52 -7.16 -22.78
C LEU A 15 10.31 -5.77 -22.17
N VAL A 16 10.43 -4.70 -22.96
CA VAL A 16 10.20 -3.32 -22.50
C VAL A 16 8.77 -3.12 -22.03
N VAL A 17 7.78 -3.65 -22.75
CA VAL A 17 6.36 -3.57 -22.35
C VAL A 17 6.13 -4.31 -21.04
N ILE A 18 6.62 -5.53 -20.90
CA ILE A 18 6.47 -6.32 -19.67
C ILE A 18 7.13 -5.59 -18.49
N PHE A 19 8.36 -5.07 -18.68
CA PHE A 19 9.07 -4.34 -17.65
C PHE A 19 8.32 -3.06 -17.23
N GLY A 20 7.78 -2.32 -18.21
CA GLY A 20 6.97 -1.13 -17.98
C GLY A 20 5.70 -1.42 -17.18
N VAL A 21 4.99 -2.51 -17.51
CA VAL A 21 3.79 -2.95 -16.78
C VAL A 21 4.13 -3.31 -15.34
N ILE A 22 5.22 -4.06 -15.11
CA ILE A 22 5.65 -4.44 -13.76
C ILE A 22 6.00 -3.20 -12.93
N ILE A 23 6.75 -2.25 -13.51
CA ILE A 23 7.10 -0.99 -12.84
C ILE A 23 5.83 -0.19 -12.52
N TYR A 24 4.89 -0.07 -13.46
CA TYR A 24 3.63 0.64 -13.25
C TYR A 24 2.83 0.04 -12.08
N LEU A 25 2.68 -1.29 -12.04
CA LEU A 25 1.98 -1.98 -10.97
C LEU A 25 2.70 -1.80 -9.62
N ALA A 26 4.03 -1.86 -9.59
CA ALA A 26 4.82 -1.64 -8.39
C ALA A 26 4.68 -0.21 -7.85
N VAL A 27 4.71 0.79 -8.73
CA VAL A 27 4.52 2.20 -8.34
C VAL A 27 3.11 2.44 -7.82
N MET A 28 2.08 1.95 -8.52
CA MET A 28 0.69 2.05 -8.05
C MET A 28 0.49 1.38 -6.69
N ALA A 29 1.06 0.19 -6.50
CA ALA A 29 1.03 -0.48 -5.21
C ALA A 29 1.72 0.35 -4.13
N LEU A 30 2.92 0.89 -4.39
CA LEU A 30 3.64 1.72 -3.43
C LEU A 30 2.86 3.00 -3.05
N VAL A 31 2.27 3.66 -4.04
CA VAL A 31 1.45 4.88 -3.85
C VAL A 31 0.20 4.60 -3.02
N LEU A 32 -0.33 3.37 -3.03
CA LEU A 32 -1.45 2.96 -2.17
C LEU A 32 -0.99 2.45 -0.79
N ILE A 33 0.13 1.74 -0.72
CA ILE A 33 0.68 1.15 0.51
C ILE A 33 1.16 2.24 1.47
N VAL A 34 1.90 3.24 0.99
CA VAL A 34 2.47 4.31 1.83
C VAL A 34 1.39 5.12 2.59
N PRO A 35 0.34 5.65 1.95
CA PRO A 35 -0.72 6.36 2.67
C PRO A 35 -1.49 5.40 3.59
N THR A 36 -1.71 4.15 3.19
CA THR A 36 -2.39 3.15 4.04
C THR A 36 -1.60 2.91 5.32
N TRP A 37 -0.27 2.75 5.25
CA TRP A 37 0.58 2.62 6.43
C TRP A 37 0.52 3.86 7.33
N ARG A 38 0.51 5.06 6.74
CA ARG A 38 0.33 6.33 7.48
C ARG A 38 -1.02 6.38 8.20
N ILE A 39 -2.10 5.86 7.60
CA ILE A 39 -3.43 5.81 8.20
C ILE A 39 -3.48 4.76 9.31
N CYS A 40 -2.91 3.56 9.13
CA CYS A 40 -2.85 2.54 10.18
C CYS A 40 -2.15 3.06 11.45
N ASN A 41 -1.01 3.74 11.29
CA ASN A 41 -0.30 4.36 12.41
C ASN A 41 -1.12 5.45 13.09
N ARG A 42 -1.94 6.20 12.34
CA ARG A 42 -2.84 7.23 12.88
C ARG A 42 -4.07 6.65 13.56
N ALA A 43 -4.58 5.52 13.07
CA ALA A 43 -5.73 4.83 13.65
C ALA A 43 -5.39 4.09 14.95
N GLY A 44 -4.10 3.99 15.32
CA GLY A 44 -3.66 3.32 16.55
C GLY A 44 -3.41 1.82 16.38
N TYR A 45 -3.43 1.31 15.16
CA TYR A 45 -3.05 -0.07 14.87
C TYR A 45 -1.53 -0.23 14.89
N SER A 46 -1.04 -1.40 15.29
CA SER A 46 0.38 -1.70 15.22
C SER A 46 0.85 -1.71 13.76
N GLY A 47 2.01 -1.10 13.49
CA GLY A 47 2.63 -1.10 12.16
C GLY A 47 2.87 -2.51 11.59
N ALA A 48 2.78 -3.55 12.44
CA ALA A 48 2.80 -4.95 12.04
C ALA A 48 1.62 -5.38 11.16
N ILE A 49 0.48 -4.67 11.17
CA ILE A 49 -0.58 -4.90 10.16
C ILE A 49 -0.10 -4.50 8.76
N SER A 50 0.88 -3.58 8.64
CA SER A 50 1.54 -3.31 7.37
C SER A 50 2.35 -4.51 6.86
N LEU A 51 2.74 -5.45 7.72
CA LEU A 51 3.45 -6.66 7.32
C LEU A 51 2.55 -7.60 6.48
N LEU A 52 1.22 -7.48 6.58
CA LEU A 52 0.30 -8.19 5.69
C LEU A 52 0.41 -7.73 4.23
N HIS A 53 0.91 -6.50 3.97
CA HIS A 53 1.19 -6.05 2.60
C HIS A 53 2.32 -6.83 1.92
N LEU A 54 3.06 -7.67 2.64
CA LEU A 54 4.06 -8.58 2.06
C LEU A 54 3.42 -9.60 1.10
N ILE A 55 2.10 -9.83 1.22
CA ILE A 55 1.30 -10.60 0.28
C ILE A 55 0.50 -9.62 -0.60
N PRO A 56 1.03 -9.22 -1.77
CA PRO A 56 0.35 -8.27 -2.66
C PRO A 56 -0.99 -8.84 -3.16
N GLY A 57 -2.04 -8.03 -3.10
CA GLY A 57 -3.41 -8.41 -3.46
C GLY A 57 -4.26 -8.70 -2.23
N VAL A 58 -4.11 -9.88 -1.63
CA VAL A 58 -4.95 -10.31 -0.48
C VAL A 58 -4.65 -9.48 0.75
N GLY A 59 -3.38 -9.26 1.08
CA GLY A 59 -2.99 -8.46 2.24
C GLY A 59 -3.44 -7.01 2.12
N THR A 60 -3.28 -6.41 0.93
CA THR A 60 -3.74 -5.05 0.64
C THR A 60 -5.26 -4.91 0.80
N LEU A 61 -6.04 -5.85 0.26
CA LEU A 61 -7.50 -5.86 0.41
C LEU A 61 -7.95 -5.98 1.86
N ILE A 62 -7.31 -6.86 2.63
CA ILE A 62 -7.63 -7.06 4.05
C ILE A 62 -7.34 -5.79 4.84
N VAL A 63 -6.20 -5.12 4.63
CA VAL A 63 -5.88 -3.87 5.33
C VAL A 63 -6.88 -2.78 4.97
N PHE A 64 -7.26 -2.64 3.69
CA PHE A 64 -8.31 -1.70 3.29
C PHE A 64 -9.66 -2.01 3.94
N ALA A 65 -10.04 -3.29 4.03
CA ALA A 65 -11.28 -3.70 4.69
C ALA A 65 -11.27 -3.37 6.20
N ILE A 66 -10.15 -3.61 6.88
CA ILE A 66 -9.98 -3.26 8.30
C ILE A 66 -10.01 -1.74 8.50
N LEU A 67 -9.39 -0.95 7.62
CA LEU A 67 -9.47 0.51 7.71
C LEU A 67 -10.87 1.05 7.42
N ALA A 68 -11.57 0.49 6.44
CA ALA A 68 -12.88 0.96 6.02
C ALA A 68 -14.01 0.58 6.99
N PHE A 69 -13.94 -0.62 7.60
CA PHE A 69 -15.01 -1.17 8.43
C PHE A 69 -14.60 -1.44 9.89
N GLY A 70 -13.31 -1.33 10.23
CA GLY A 70 -12.82 -1.55 11.58
C GLY A 70 -13.01 -0.33 12.49
N THR A 71 -13.06 -0.58 13.79
CA THR A 71 -13.10 0.45 14.84
C THR A 71 -11.72 1.05 15.04
N TRP A 72 -11.60 2.38 14.99
CA TRP A 72 -10.33 3.09 15.05
C TRP A 72 -9.99 3.49 16.50
N PRO A 73 -9.08 2.78 17.21
CA PRO A 73 -8.81 3.02 18.62
C PRO A 73 -8.23 4.40 18.95
N ALA A 74 -7.63 5.10 17.97
CA ALA A 74 -7.03 6.42 18.17
C ALA A 74 -8.02 7.60 18.25
N GLY A 75 -9.33 7.35 18.29
CA GLY A 75 -10.37 8.39 18.44
C GLY A 75 -11.05 8.46 19.81
N GLU A 76 -10.98 7.39 20.62
CA GLU A 76 -11.77 7.27 21.85
C GLU A 76 -11.03 7.70 23.13
N ALA A 77 -9.72 7.99 23.04
CA ALA A 77 -8.91 8.36 24.19
C ALA A 77 -8.78 9.88 24.39
N THR A 78 -9.88 10.62 24.46
CA THR A 78 -9.93 11.87 25.26
C THR A 78 -11.37 12.16 25.69
N PRO A 79 -11.78 11.74 26.90
CA PRO A 79 -12.92 12.36 27.56
C PRO A 79 -12.66 13.87 27.71
N PRO A 80 -13.53 14.77 27.22
CA PRO A 80 -13.35 16.23 27.34
C PRO A 80 -13.60 16.75 28.76
N GLY A 81 -12.96 16.16 29.78
CA GLY A 81 -13.22 16.48 31.19
C GLY A 81 -12.10 16.25 32.21
N THR A 82 -10.95 15.66 31.86
CA THR A 82 -9.91 15.32 32.86
C THR A 82 -8.60 16.08 32.65
N GLN A 83 -8.70 17.39 32.39
CA GLN A 83 -7.58 18.34 32.51
C GLN A 83 -7.78 19.29 33.70
N THR A 84 -8.39 18.82 34.80
CA THR A 84 -8.47 19.61 36.02
C THR A 84 -7.12 19.59 36.71
N GLY A 85 -6.47 20.75 36.65
CA GLY A 85 -5.13 21.03 37.11
C GLY A 85 -4.87 20.57 38.55
N ALA A 86 -3.81 19.77 38.68
CA ALA A 86 -2.95 19.82 39.84
C ALA A 86 -1.84 20.84 39.52
N ARG A 87 -2.11 22.11 39.80
CA ARG A 87 -1.13 23.18 39.92
C ARG A 87 -1.47 24.01 41.14
#